data_AF-A0A9D8J772-F1
#
_entry.id   AF-A0A9D8J772-F1
#
_cell.length_a   1.000
_cell.length_b   1.000
_cell.length_c   1.000
_cell.angle_alpha   90.00
_cell.angle_beta   90.00
_cell.angle_gamma   90.00
#
_symmetry.space_group_name_H-M   'P 1'
#
loop_
_entity.id
_entity.type
_entity.pdbx_description
1 polymer ?
#
loop_
_entity_poly.entity_id
_entity_poly.type
_entity_poly.pdbx_seq_one_letter_code
_entity_poly.pdbx_strand_id
1 'polypeptide(L)'
;MSPEIILSLEKANIFTQDVQKSLEDLNLTPGKIQYLQQVLSHLQEASILTLKNYTQAIQHQHPYSLGGALYHLKEAKALNQDNFNLVVKDPNPTDLGAVLSCLKKNAMLTAANQNIAAQSPNHSGLSRALCYLEKSGILNQGNFALIAQYPNVHFALHHLSTCGILNQQNFTSLFSANHKPLISGEAARLIWAGRPNHLLTQDNFEQLLTAAEQHNPLMAPENLIGQILHVPNEMRPAQAFNDQPSSHISYGLWANRHSSSANQREFDRQYGLVVLKP
;
A
#
# COMPACT_ATOMS: atom_id res chain seq x y z
N MET A 1 30.83 -21.24 -4.59
CA MET A 1 29.39 -21.53 -4.41
C MET A 1 29.15 -21.86 -2.94
N SER A 2 28.07 -21.41 -2.31
CA SER A 2 27.82 -21.68 -0.88
C SER A 2 27.40 -23.15 -0.67
N PRO A 3 27.93 -23.86 0.35
CA PRO A 3 27.54 -25.23 0.67
C PRO A 3 26.03 -25.38 0.98
N GLU A 4 25.42 -24.38 1.60
CA GLU A 4 24.00 -24.39 1.98
C GLU A 4 23.07 -24.39 0.76
N ILE A 5 23.46 -23.69 -0.31
CA ILE A 5 22.73 -23.69 -1.58
C ILE A 5 22.76 -25.08 -2.20
N ILE A 6 23.96 -25.66 -2.31
CA ILE A 6 24.14 -27.01 -2.88
C ILE A 6 23.31 -28.03 -2.09
N LEU A 7 23.44 -28.03 -0.76
CA LEU A 7 22.69 -28.94 0.11
C LEU A 7 21.17 -28.82 -0.05
N SER A 8 20.64 -27.60 -0.22
CA SER A 8 19.21 -27.38 -0.41
C SER A 8 18.73 -27.95 -1.75
N LEU A 9 19.52 -27.79 -2.82
CA LEU A 9 19.22 -28.30 -4.15
C LEU A 9 19.35 -29.82 -4.22
N GLU A 10 20.34 -30.39 -3.55
CA GLU A 10 20.52 -31.85 -3.42
C GLU A 10 19.36 -32.48 -2.63
N LYS A 11 18.94 -31.87 -1.52
CA LYS A 11 17.77 -32.34 -0.74
C LYS A 11 16.47 -32.31 -1.54
N ALA A 12 16.33 -31.37 -2.45
CA ALA A 12 15.21 -31.30 -3.39
C ALA A 12 15.38 -32.21 -4.61
N ASN A 13 16.52 -32.89 -4.76
CA ASN A 13 16.88 -33.70 -5.93
C ASN A 13 16.83 -32.91 -7.25
N ILE A 14 17.27 -31.65 -7.22
CA ILE A 14 17.30 -30.75 -8.40
C ILE A 14 18.71 -30.23 -8.72
N PHE A 15 19.74 -30.66 -7.99
CA PHE A 15 21.12 -30.27 -8.28
C PHE A 15 21.66 -31.02 -9.50
N THR A 16 21.51 -30.42 -10.68
CA THR A 16 22.00 -30.94 -11.97
C THR A 16 23.15 -30.08 -12.50
N GLN A 17 23.86 -30.56 -13.53
CA GLN A 17 24.88 -29.77 -14.23
C GLN A 17 24.32 -28.44 -14.76
N ASP A 18 23.09 -28.43 -15.27
CA ASP A 18 22.43 -27.21 -15.75
C ASP A 18 22.16 -26.22 -14.62
N VAL A 19 21.74 -26.71 -13.44
CA VAL A 19 21.54 -25.87 -12.26
C VAL A 19 22.87 -25.33 -11.76
N GLN A 20 23.92 -26.15 -11.71
CA GLN A 20 25.26 -25.71 -11.35
C GLN A 20 25.74 -24.60 -12.28
N LYS A 21 25.63 -24.80 -13.60
CA LYS A 21 26.01 -23.80 -14.61
C LYS A 21 25.20 -22.51 -14.44
N SER A 22 23.89 -22.62 -14.23
CA SER A 22 23.04 -21.46 -13.97
C SER A 22 23.46 -20.69 -12.72
N LEU A 23 23.97 -21.35 -11.68
CA LEU A 23 24.49 -20.68 -10.48
C LEU A 23 25.82 -19.97 -10.74
N GLU A 24 26.69 -20.56 -11.57
CA GLU A 24 27.94 -19.97 -12.01
C GLU A 24 27.68 -18.71 -12.84
N ASP A 25 26.69 -18.75 -13.74
CA ASP A 25 26.30 -17.64 -14.62
C ASP A 25 25.68 -16.45 -13.86
N LEU A 26 25.13 -16.65 -12.66
CA LEU A 26 24.45 -15.60 -11.88
C LEU A 26 25.38 -14.53 -11.29
N ASN A 27 26.71 -14.72 -11.37
CA ASN A 27 27.74 -13.86 -10.78
C ASN A 27 27.35 -13.42 -9.36
N LEU A 28 27.29 -14.41 -8.47
CA LEU A 28 26.69 -14.30 -7.14
C LEU A 28 27.57 -13.43 -6.21
N THR A 29 27.11 -12.20 -5.95
CA THR A 29 27.66 -11.37 -4.86
C THR A 29 27.21 -11.92 -3.50
N PRO A 30 27.89 -11.59 -2.38
CA PRO A 30 27.50 -12.09 -1.06
C PRO A 30 26.02 -11.85 -0.71
N GLY A 31 25.46 -10.68 -1.07
CA GLY A 31 24.04 -10.38 -0.88
C GLY A 31 23.10 -11.26 -1.72
N LYS A 32 23.47 -11.56 -2.96
CA LYS A 32 22.70 -12.49 -3.81
C LYS A 32 22.75 -13.92 -3.29
N ILE A 33 23.88 -14.35 -2.71
CA ILE A 33 24.01 -15.67 -2.08
C ILE A 33 23.03 -15.80 -0.92
N GLN A 34 23.01 -14.82 0.00
CA GLN A 34 22.09 -14.81 1.14
C GLN A 34 20.62 -14.81 0.70
N TYR A 35 20.28 -13.98 -0.30
CA TYR A 35 18.95 -13.98 -0.88
C TYR A 35 18.56 -15.36 -1.43
N LEU A 36 19.43 -15.98 -2.23
CA LEU A 36 19.15 -17.26 -2.85
C LEU A 36 19.01 -18.37 -1.81
N GLN A 37 19.84 -18.36 -0.77
CA GLN A 37 19.71 -19.27 0.38
C GLN A 37 18.33 -19.12 1.04
N GLN A 38 17.87 -17.88 1.29
CA GLN A 38 16.56 -17.64 1.91
C GLN A 38 15.41 -18.16 1.04
N VAL A 39 15.43 -17.85 -0.26
CA VAL A 39 14.41 -18.32 -1.20
C VAL A 39 14.37 -19.84 -1.25
N LEU A 40 15.52 -20.50 -1.41
CA LEU A 40 15.61 -21.95 -1.45
C LEU A 40 15.12 -22.57 -0.13
N SER A 41 15.51 -22.02 1.01
CA SER A 41 15.03 -22.47 2.32
C SER A 41 13.51 -22.37 2.42
N HIS A 42 12.92 -21.23 2.05
CA HIS A 42 11.48 -21.03 2.11
C HIS A 42 10.72 -22.01 1.20
N LEU A 43 11.18 -22.21 -0.04
CA LEU A 43 10.57 -23.16 -0.97
C LEU A 43 10.70 -24.61 -0.48
N GLN A 44 11.86 -24.97 0.09
CA GLN A 44 12.11 -26.31 0.62
C GLN A 44 11.24 -26.58 1.85
N GLU A 45 11.17 -25.64 2.80
CA GLU A 45 10.34 -25.75 4.00
C GLU A 45 8.86 -25.88 3.66
N ALA A 46 8.40 -25.19 2.63
CA ALA A 46 7.04 -25.30 2.11
C ALA A 46 6.83 -26.54 1.20
N SER A 47 7.85 -27.38 1.00
CA SER A 47 7.81 -28.56 0.12
C SER A 47 7.41 -28.24 -1.32
N ILE A 48 7.81 -27.08 -1.83
CA ILE A 48 7.56 -26.62 -3.20
C ILE A 48 8.86 -26.30 -3.95
N LEU A 49 10.03 -26.69 -3.43
CA LEU A 49 11.28 -26.54 -4.17
C LEU A 49 11.34 -27.58 -5.29
N THR A 50 11.02 -27.13 -6.51
CA THR A 50 11.12 -27.90 -7.75
C THR A 50 12.06 -27.19 -8.71
N LEU A 51 12.57 -27.90 -9.72
CA LEU A 51 13.42 -27.27 -10.74
C LEU A 51 12.71 -26.09 -11.41
N LYS A 52 11.42 -26.24 -11.71
CA LYS A 52 10.60 -25.16 -12.27
C LYS A 52 10.53 -23.95 -11.35
N ASN A 53 10.16 -24.14 -10.08
CA ASN A 53 10.02 -23.03 -9.13
C ASN A 53 11.38 -22.36 -8.84
N TYR A 54 12.46 -23.15 -8.78
CA TYR A 54 13.83 -22.64 -8.72
C TYR A 54 14.13 -21.72 -9.90
N THR A 55 13.95 -22.20 -11.13
CA THR A 55 14.21 -21.43 -12.35
C THR A 55 13.39 -20.15 -12.38
N GLN A 56 12.10 -20.21 -12.03
CA GLN A 56 11.25 -19.03 -11.98
C GLN A 56 11.73 -18.01 -10.92
N ALA A 57 12.18 -18.48 -9.76
CA ALA A 57 12.61 -17.60 -8.69
C ALA A 57 13.94 -16.89 -8.98
N ILE A 58 14.91 -17.56 -9.61
CA ILE A 58 16.20 -16.97 -9.97
C ILE A 58 16.11 -16.05 -11.20
N GLN A 59 15.16 -16.30 -12.10
CA GLN A 59 14.94 -15.51 -13.31
C GLN A 59 13.94 -14.36 -13.10
N HIS A 60 13.37 -14.23 -11.90
CA HIS A 60 12.41 -13.17 -11.61
C HIS A 60 13.06 -11.79 -11.79
N GLN A 61 12.36 -10.84 -12.41
CA GLN A 61 12.88 -9.48 -12.66
C GLN A 61 13.23 -8.73 -11.36
N HIS A 62 12.51 -9.06 -10.29
CA HIS A 62 12.70 -8.49 -8.96
C HIS A 62 12.94 -9.60 -7.94
N PRO A 63 14.14 -10.21 -7.91
CA PRO A 63 14.42 -11.36 -7.08
C PRO A 63 14.26 -11.02 -5.59
N TYR A 64 14.89 -9.94 -5.11
CA TYR A 64 14.76 -9.50 -3.71
C TYR A 64 13.30 -9.31 -3.27
N SER A 65 12.48 -8.70 -4.12
CA SER A 65 11.05 -8.52 -3.85
C SER A 65 10.32 -9.86 -3.77
N LEU A 66 10.63 -10.81 -4.67
CA LEU A 66 10.07 -12.15 -4.59
C LEU A 66 10.48 -12.84 -3.28
N GLY A 67 11.74 -12.71 -2.86
CA GLY A 67 12.19 -13.21 -1.56
C GLY A 67 11.39 -12.66 -0.38
N GLY A 68 11.10 -11.35 -0.39
CA GLY A 68 10.22 -10.70 0.59
C GLY A 68 8.80 -11.26 0.58
N ALA A 69 8.25 -11.52 -0.60
CA ALA A 69 6.94 -12.17 -0.75
C ALA A 69 6.91 -13.57 -0.12
N LEU A 70 7.91 -14.40 -0.44
CA LEU A 70 8.04 -15.75 0.07
C LEU A 70 8.25 -15.76 1.59
N TYR A 71 9.00 -14.80 2.11
CA TYR A 71 9.14 -14.59 3.56
C TYR A 71 7.79 -14.31 4.22
N HIS A 72 7.03 -13.33 3.73
CA HIS A 72 5.70 -13.03 4.29
C HIS A 72 4.77 -14.25 4.27
N LEU A 73 4.72 -14.94 3.12
CA LEU A 73 3.88 -16.13 2.94
C LEU A 73 4.30 -17.27 3.88
N LYS A 74 5.61 -17.49 4.04
CA LYS A 74 6.14 -18.51 4.96
C LYS A 74 5.74 -18.20 6.40
N GLU A 75 5.98 -16.97 6.87
CA GLU A 75 5.65 -16.54 8.23
C GLU A 75 4.16 -16.68 8.54
N ALA A 76 3.30 -16.45 7.55
CA ALA A 76 1.86 -16.64 7.68
C ALA A 76 1.39 -18.10 7.50
N LYS A 77 2.30 -19.06 7.26
CA LYS A 77 1.97 -20.45 6.86
C LYS A 77 1.01 -20.49 5.66
N ALA A 78 1.25 -19.58 4.71
CA ALA A 78 0.52 -19.42 3.46
C ALA A 78 1.37 -19.84 2.25
N LEU A 79 2.66 -20.12 2.39
CA LEU A 79 3.50 -20.51 1.26
C LEU A 79 3.12 -21.91 0.75
N ASN A 80 2.50 -21.94 -0.42
CA ASN A 80 2.12 -23.16 -1.14
C ASN A 80 2.26 -22.90 -2.66
N GLN A 81 2.00 -23.92 -3.48
CA GLN A 81 2.20 -23.81 -4.94
C GLN A 81 1.31 -22.73 -5.58
N ASP A 82 0.06 -22.58 -5.13
CA ASP A 82 -0.87 -21.61 -5.72
C ASP A 82 -0.45 -20.17 -5.42
N ASN A 83 -0.10 -19.88 -4.17
CA ASN A 83 0.39 -18.56 -3.78
C ASN A 83 1.75 -18.25 -4.41
N PHE A 84 2.63 -19.24 -4.54
CA PHE A 84 3.88 -19.10 -5.29
C PHE A 84 3.61 -18.71 -6.75
N ASN A 85 2.70 -19.42 -7.42
CA ASN A 85 2.33 -19.17 -8.82
C ASN A 85 1.76 -17.76 -9.03
N LEU A 86 1.08 -17.19 -8.02
CA LEU A 86 0.60 -15.81 -8.04
C LEU A 86 1.76 -14.82 -7.89
N VAL A 87 2.54 -14.92 -6.81
CA VAL A 87 3.59 -13.92 -6.53
C VAL A 87 4.73 -13.95 -7.55
N VAL A 88 5.08 -15.11 -8.11
CA VAL A 88 6.19 -15.21 -9.08
C VAL A 88 5.87 -14.59 -10.46
N LYS A 89 4.60 -14.25 -10.70
CA LYS A 89 4.17 -13.55 -11.92
C LYS A 89 3.88 -12.07 -11.66
N ASP A 90 3.93 -11.65 -10.41
CA ASP A 90 3.55 -10.31 -10.00
C ASP A 90 4.69 -9.31 -10.22
N PRO A 91 4.44 -8.11 -10.77
CA PRO A 91 5.47 -7.07 -10.85
C PRO A 91 5.92 -6.56 -9.47
N ASN A 92 5.07 -6.63 -8.44
CA ASN A 92 5.33 -6.18 -7.08
C ASN A 92 5.10 -7.33 -6.07
N PRO A 93 5.89 -8.40 -6.16
CA PRO A 93 5.60 -9.65 -5.47
C PRO A 93 5.56 -9.48 -3.94
N THR A 94 6.40 -8.61 -3.36
CA THR A 94 6.42 -8.36 -1.91
C THR A 94 5.05 -7.90 -1.40
N ASP A 95 4.44 -6.95 -2.11
CA ASP A 95 3.16 -6.37 -1.70
C ASP A 95 2.02 -7.38 -1.84
N LEU A 96 1.99 -8.15 -2.93
CA LEU A 96 1.02 -9.24 -3.09
C LEU A 96 1.22 -10.31 -2.01
N GLY A 97 2.47 -10.70 -1.73
CA GLY A 97 2.80 -11.64 -0.65
C GLY A 97 2.32 -11.14 0.72
N ALA A 98 2.46 -9.85 1.00
CA ALA A 98 1.95 -9.22 2.23
C ALA A 98 0.41 -9.25 2.30
N VAL A 99 -0.30 -8.95 1.20
CA VAL A 99 -1.76 -9.05 1.10
C VAL A 99 -2.23 -10.48 1.43
N LEU A 100 -1.69 -11.48 0.74
CA LEU A 100 -2.07 -12.88 0.93
C LEU A 100 -1.78 -13.38 2.36
N SER A 101 -0.67 -12.90 2.95
CA SER A 101 -0.29 -13.21 4.33
C SER A 101 -1.24 -12.61 5.35
N CYS A 102 -1.66 -11.35 5.17
CA CYS A 102 -2.66 -10.70 6.02
C CYS A 102 -4.02 -11.42 5.93
N LEU A 103 -4.46 -11.78 4.71
CA LEU A 103 -5.66 -12.59 4.51
C LEU A 103 -5.57 -13.94 5.21
N LYS A 104 -4.41 -14.62 5.18
CA LYS A 104 -4.23 -15.91 5.87
C LYS A 104 -4.36 -15.76 7.38
N LYS A 105 -3.68 -14.76 7.97
CA LYS A 105 -3.69 -14.49 9.41
C LYS A 105 -5.11 -14.21 9.94
N ASN A 106 -5.94 -13.58 9.12
CA ASN A 106 -7.33 -13.26 9.45
C ASN A 106 -8.34 -14.33 9.02
N ALA A 107 -7.87 -15.54 8.62
CA ALA A 107 -8.72 -16.63 8.14
C ALA A 107 -9.60 -16.26 6.92
N MET A 108 -9.13 -15.33 6.09
CA MET A 108 -9.80 -14.81 4.90
C MET A 108 -9.17 -15.26 3.58
N LEU A 109 -8.07 -16.03 3.60
CA LEU A 109 -7.41 -16.50 2.38
C LEU A 109 -8.18 -17.65 1.72
N THR A 110 -9.18 -17.31 0.92
CA THR A 110 -9.95 -18.22 0.05
C THR A 110 -9.50 -18.07 -1.41
N ALA A 111 -9.84 -19.02 -2.28
CA ALA A 111 -9.58 -18.92 -3.73
C ALA A 111 -10.17 -17.65 -4.35
N ALA A 112 -11.38 -17.26 -3.92
CA ALA A 112 -12.01 -16.02 -4.38
C ALA A 112 -11.19 -14.78 -3.97
N ASN A 113 -10.75 -14.72 -2.72
CA ASN A 113 -9.98 -13.58 -2.22
C ASN A 113 -8.55 -13.53 -2.77
N GLN A 114 -7.95 -14.69 -3.07
CA GLN A 114 -6.68 -14.77 -3.82
C GLN A 114 -6.82 -14.12 -5.20
N ASN A 115 -7.89 -14.44 -5.94
CA ASN A 115 -8.14 -13.85 -7.26
C ASN A 115 -8.40 -12.34 -7.17
N ILE A 116 -9.20 -11.89 -6.20
CA ILE A 116 -9.41 -10.45 -5.96
C ILE A 116 -8.08 -9.74 -5.65
N ALA A 117 -7.26 -10.32 -4.77
CA ALA A 117 -5.96 -9.75 -4.42
C ALA A 117 -5.05 -9.64 -5.64
N ALA A 118 -4.92 -10.71 -6.43
CA ALA A 118 -4.03 -10.77 -7.60
C ALA A 118 -4.48 -9.87 -8.78
N GLN A 119 -5.76 -9.52 -8.85
CA GLN A 119 -6.31 -8.62 -9.86
C GLN A 119 -6.25 -7.14 -9.44
N SER A 120 -5.82 -6.85 -8.21
CA SER A 120 -5.74 -5.48 -7.73
C SER A 120 -4.67 -4.71 -8.53
N PRO A 121 -5.00 -3.53 -9.08
CA PRO A 121 -4.02 -2.73 -9.82
C PRO A 121 -2.99 -2.06 -8.89
N ASN A 122 -3.18 -2.13 -7.56
CA ASN A 122 -2.28 -1.53 -6.57
C ASN A 122 -2.13 -2.43 -5.34
N HIS A 123 -1.23 -3.41 -5.40
CA HIS A 123 -0.95 -4.30 -4.27
C HIS A 123 -0.41 -3.55 -3.04
N SER A 124 0.42 -2.52 -3.22
CA SER A 124 0.95 -1.72 -2.12
C SER A 124 -0.16 -0.99 -1.35
N GLY A 125 -1.08 -0.35 -2.09
CA GLY A 125 -2.25 0.30 -1.52
C GLY A 125 -3.16 -0.70 -0.81
N LEU A 126 -3.44 -1.84 -1.44
CA LEU A 126 -4.27 -2.90 -0.84
C LEU A 126 -3.66 -3.46 0.46
N SER A 127 -2.35 -3.73 0.47
CA SER A 127 -1.60 -4.18 1.65
C SER A 127 -1.70 -3.19 2.81
N ARG A 128 -1.52 -1.89 2.52
CA ARG A 128 -1.66 -0.83 3.53
C ARG A 128 -3.09 -0.71 4.05
N ALA A 129 -4.08 -0.74 3.16
CA ALA A 129 -5.49 -0.70 3.53
C ALA A 129 -5.85 -1.85 4.49
N LEU A 130 -5.42 -3.09 4.19
CA LEU A 130 -5.59 -4.24 5.07
C LEU A 130 -4.98 -4.01 6.46
N CYS A 131 -3.75 -3.49 6.53
CA CYS A 131 -3.09 -3.17 7.80
C CYS A 131 -3.88 -2.15 8.64
N TYR A 132 -4.47 -1.12 8.02
CA TYR A 132 -5.28 -0.14 8.75
C TYR A 132 -6.60 -0.73 9.24
N LEU A 133 -7.27 -1.57 8.44
CA LEU A 133 -8.50 -2.26 8.86
C LEU A 133 -8.24 -3.26 9.99
N GLU A 134 -7.15 -4.03 9.91
CA GLU A 134 -6.72 -4.98 10.93
C GLU A 134 -6.43 -4.27 12.26
N LYS A 135 -5.59 -3.22 12.23
CA LYS A 135 -5.27 -2.40 13.41
C LYS A 135 -6.50 -1.78 14.08
N SER A 136 -7.50 -1.46 13.28
CA SER A 136 -8.74 -0.84 13.77
C SER A 136 -9.82 -1.86 14.16
N GLY A 137 -9.52 -3.16 14.03
CA GLY A 137 -10.45 -4.24 14.41
C GLY A 137 -11.68 -4.37 13.51
N ILE A 138 -11.65 -3.80 12.30
CA ILE A 138 -12.78 -3.82 11.36
C ILE A 138 -12.51 -4.63 10.10
N LEU A 139 -11.40 -5.36 10.03
CA LEU A 139 -11.13 -6.24 8.90
C LEU A 139 -12.11 -7.42 8.86
N ASN A 140 -12.92 -7.49 7.80
CA ASN A 140 -13.84 -8.58 7.53
C ASN A 140 -14.01 -8.77 6.01
N GLN A 141 -14.72 -9.84 5.61
CA GLN A 141 -14.92 -10.19 4.19
C GLN A 141 -15.53 -9.06 3.36
N GLY A 142 -16.55 -8.38 3.88
CA GLY A 142 -17.21 -7.27 3.19
C GLY A 142 -16.28 -6.07 3.01
N ASN A 143 -15.57 -5.69 4.07
CA ASN A 143 -14.65 -4.56 4.02
C ASN A 143 -13.45 -4.84 3.09
N PHE A 144 -12.94 -6.08 3.04
CA PHE A 144 -11.91 -6.48 2.07
C PHE A 144 -12.40 -6.34 0.62
N ALA A 145 -13.57 -6.90 0.32
CA ALA A 145 -14.15 -6.83 -1.03
C ALA A 145 -14.38 -5.38 -1.48
N LEU A 146 -14.70 -4.49 -0.55
CA LEU A 146 -14.82 -3.06 -0.81
C LEU A 146 -13.47 -2.41 -1.09
N ILE A 147 -12.46 -2.53 -0.22
CA ILE A 147 -11.17 -1.85 -0.43
C ILE A 147 -10.45 -2.33 -1.70
N ALA A 148 -10.66 -3.59 -2.11
CA ALA A 148 -10.08 -4.12 -3.34
C ALA A 148 -10.59 -3.43 -4.61
N GLN A 149 -11.75 -2.79 -4.56
CA GLN A 149 -12.33 -2.04 -5.69
C GLN A 149 -11.78 -0.60 -5.79
N TYR A 150 -11.09 -0.10 -4.76
CA TYR A 150 -10.66 1.31 -4.69
C TYR A 150 -9.16 1.40 -4.39
N PRO A 151 -8.30 1.42 -5.43
CA PRO A 151 -6.83 1.35 -5.28
C PRO A 151 -6.21 2.42 -4.36
N ASN A 152 -6.87 3.58 -4.26
CA ASN A 152 -6.39 4.74 -3.51
C ASN A 152 -7.05 4.90 -2.13
N VAL A 153 -7.95 3.99 -1.73
CA VAL A 153 -8.65 4.11 -0.44
C VAL A 153 -7.73 4.06 0.77
N HIS A 154 -6.55 3.45 0.60
CA HIS A 154 -5.54 3.35 1.65
C HIS A 154 -5.06 4.72 2.17
N PHE A 155 -5.15 5.80 1.38
CA PHE A 155 -4.90 7.15 1.87
C PHE A 155 -5.94 7.55 2.91
N ALA A 156 -7.23 7.44 2.59
CA ALA A 156 -8.31 7.72 3.54
C ALA A 156 -8.17 6.89 4.82
N LEU A 157 -7.97 5.58 4.66
CA LEU A 157 -7.83 4.66 5.78
C LEU A 157 -6.61 4.97 6.65
N HIS A 158 -5.49 5.41 6.05
CA HIS A 158 -4.31 5.85 6.81
C HIS A 158 -4.65 7.00 7.77
N HIS A 159 -5.29 8.06 7.26
CA HIS A 159 -5.61 9.22 8.08
C HIS A 159 -6.67 8.89 9.14
N LEU A 160 -7.76 8.21 8.76
CA LEU A 160 -8.79 7.79 9.72
C LEU A 160 -8.20 6.90 10.83
N SER A 161 -7.32 5.96 10.48
CA SER A 161 -6.68 5.06 11.44
C SER A 161 -5.72 5.81 12.36
N THR A 162 -4.89 6.70 11.80
CA THR A 162 -3.91 7.48 12.58
C THR A 162 -4.57 8.46 13.54
N CYS A 163 -5.75 8.97 13.19
CA CYS A 163 -6.53 9.87 14.04
C CYS A 163 -7.46 9.11 15.02
N GLY A 164 -7.45 7.78 15.01
CA GLY A 164 -8.26 6.97 15.92
C GLY A 164 -9.76 6.98 15.63
N ILE A 165 -10.18 7.41 14.43
CA ILE A 165 -11.59 7.49 14.03
C ILE A 165 -11.97 6.45 12.96
N LEU A 166 -11.06 5.54 12.59
CA LEU A 166 -11.40 4.42 11.72
C LEU A 166 -12.18 3.37 12.52
N ASN A 167 -13.51 3.45 12.48
CA ASN A 167 -14.43 2.44 13.03
C ASN A 167 -15.40 1.95 11.94
N GLN A 168 -16.23 0.96 12.24
CA GLN A 168 -17.11 0.35 11.24
C GLN A 168 -18.14 1.35 10.69
N GLN A 169 -18.66 2.25 11.53
CA GLN A 169 -19.61 3.27 11.10
C GLN A 169 -18.96 4.24 10.10
N ASN A 170 -17.80 4.79 10.43
CA ASN A 170 -17.07 5.72 9.56
C ASN A 170 -16.59 5.05 8.27
N PHE A 171 -16.18 3.77 8.34
CA PHE A 171 -15.86 2.97 7.16
C PHE A 171 -17.09 2.81 6.26
N THR A 172 -18.24 2.39 6.80
CA THR A 172 -19.47 2.24 6.01
C THR A 172 -19.91 3.57 5.40
N SER A 173 -19.84 4.66 6.16
CA SER A 173 -20.11 6.00 5.64
C SER A 173 -19.19 6.36 4.49
N LEU A 174 -17.88 6.16 4.61
CA LEU A 174 -16.90 6.48 3.56
C LEU A 174 -17.21 5.79 2.22
N PHE A 175 -17.79 4.59 2.25
CA PHE A 175 -18.16 3.81 1.06
C PHE A 175 -19.61 4.02 0.59
N SER A 176 -20.34 4.99 1.16
CA SER A 176 -21.68 5.34 0.64
C SER A 176 -21.58 5.80 -0.82
N ALA A 177 -22.67 5.62 -1.58
CA ALA A 177 -22.70 5.98 -2.99
C ALA A 177 -22.36 7.46 -3.25
N ASN A 178 -22.72 8.35 -2.32
CA ASN A 178 -22.48 9.79 -2.42
C ASN A 178 -21.04 10.17 -2.05
N HIS A 179 -20.29 9.29 -1.37
CA HIS A 179 -18.95 9.57 -0.87
C HIS A 179 -17.83 9.00 -1.74
N LYS A 180 -18.17 8.41 -2.89
CA LYS A 180 -17.18 7.89 -3.86
C LYS A 180 -16.05 8.88 -4.19
N PRO A 181 -16.28 10.20 -4.37
CA PRO A 181 -15.19 11.15 -4.63
C PRO A 181 -14.10 11.18 -3.55
N LEU A 182 -14.43 10.79 -2.30
CA LEU A 182 -13.47 10.72 -1.20
C LEU A 182 -12.50 9.54 -1.31
N ILE A 183 -12.84 8.50 -2.09
CA ILE A 183 -12.07 7.25 -2.17
C ILE A 183 -11.69 6.84 -3.60
N SER A 184 -12.27 7.47 -4.62
CA SER A 184 -12.03 7.13 -6.02
C SER A 184 -11.03 8.07 -6.69
N GLY A 185 -10.13 7.48 -7.48
CA GLY A 185 -9.25 8.22 -8.39
C GLY A 185 -8.25 9.13 -7.70
N GLU A 186 -7.83 10.16 -8.41
CA GLU A 186 -6.82 11.13 -7.97
C GLU A 186 -7.35 12.09 -6.89
N ALA A 187 -8.66 12.35 -6.91
CA ALA A 187 -9.36 13.16 -5.93
C ALA A 187 -9.09 12.70 -4.48
N ALA A 188 -9.19 11.39 -4.25
CA ALA A 188 -8.91 10.80 -2.94
C ALA A 188 -7.48 11.13 -2.50
N ARG A 189 -6.48 11.00 -3.38
CA ARG A 189 -5.10 11.32 -3.04
C ARG A 189 -4.96 12.79 -2.64
N LEU A 190 -5.58 13.72 -3.37
CA LEU A 190 -5.51 15.15 -3.08
C LEU A 190 -6.21 15.52 -1.76
N ILE A 191 -7.40 14.99 -1.51
CA ILE A 191 -8.19 15.26 -0.30
C ILE A 191 -7.45 14.80 0.95
N TRP A 192 -6.87 13.60 0.88
CA TRP A 192 -6.26 12.97 2.05
C TRP A 192 -4.79 13.37 2.25
N ALA A 193 -3.97 13.38 1.19
CA ALA A 193 -2.54 13.71 1.33
C ALA A 193 -2.27 15.15 1.77
N GLY A 194 -3.20 16.08 1.50
CA GLY A 194 -3.09 17.49 1.89
C GLY A 194 -3.54 17.80 3.32
N ARG A 195 -4.11 16.83 4.06
CA ARG A 195 -4.75 17.09 5.35
C ARG A 195 -3.84 16.72 6.54
N PRO A 196 -3.49 17.67 7.42
CA PRO A 196 -2.84 17.35 8.68
C PRO A 196 -3.73 16.45 9.55
N ASN A 197 -3.16 15.40 10.15
CA ASN A 197 -3.89 14.44 10.97
C ASN A 197 -4.64 15.11 12.14
N HIS A 198 -4.04 16.12 12.77
CA HIS A 198 -4.68 16.81 13.91
C HIS A 198 -5.97 17.56 13.54
N LEU A 199 -6.21 17.83 12.25
CA LEU A 199 -7.45 18.45 11.76
C LEU A 199 -8.52 17.43 11.39
N LEU A 200 -8.26 16.12 11.52
CA LEU A 200 -9.23 15.08 11.19
C LEU A 200 -9.86 14.52 12.48
N THR A 201 -10.68 15.35 13.11
CA THR A 201 -11.59 14.94 14.20
C THR A 201 -12.84 14.25 13.64
N GLN A 202 -13.66 13.66 14.52
CA GLN A 202 -14.96 13.09 14.13
C GLN A 202 -15.84 14.15 13.44
N ASP A 203 -16.00 15.34 14.04
CA ASP A 203 -16.81 16.42 13.49
C ASP A 203 -16.33 16.87 12.11
N ASN A 204 -15.00 16.98 11.91
CA ASN A 204 -14.43 17.38 10.63
C ASN A 204 -14.58 16.28 9.56
N PHE A 205 -14.59 15.00 9.97
CA PHE A 205 -14.91 13.91 9.08
C PHE A 205 -16.39 13.94 8.66
N GLU A 206 -17.32 14.18 9.58
CA GLU A 206 -18.75 14.31 9.29
C GLU A 206 -19.05 15.51 8.37
N GLN A 207 -18.35 16.63 8.55
CA GLN A 207 -18.41 17.77 7.62
C GLN A 207 -17.90 17.40 6.23
N LEU A 208 -16.84 16.60 6.13
CA LEU A 208 -16.33 16.10 4.85
C LEU A 208 -17.35 15.19 4.14
N LEU A 209 -18.05 14.33 4.88
CA LEU A 209 -19.13 13.52 4.35
C LEU A 209 -20.29 14.41 3.84
N THR A 210 -20.75 15.34 4.68
CA THR A 210 -21.83 16.29 4.33
C THR A 210 -21.49 17.09 3.07
N ALA A 211 -20.25 17.58 2.96
CA ALA A 211 -19.79 18.31 1.78
C ALA A 211 -19.74 17.42 0.52
N ALA A 212 -19.41 16.14 0.66
CA ALA A 212 -19.46 15.18 -0.44
C ALA A 212 -20.90 14.88 -0.90
N GLU A 213 -21.88 14.88 0.01
CA GLU A 213 -23.30 14.69 -0.34
C GLU A 213 -23.92 15.90 -1.05
N GLN A 214 -23.53 17.11 -0.64
CA GLN A 214 -24.09 18.36 -1.17
C GLN A 214 -23.58 18.73 -2.56
N HIS A 215 -22.51 18.10 -3.04
CA HIS A 215 -21.83 18.52 -4.26
C HIS A 215 -21.91 17.49 -5.36
N ASN A 216 -22.10 17.99 -6.58
CA ASN A 216 -22.03 17.20 -7.79
C ASN A 216 -20.66 16.45 -7.80
N PRO A 217 -20.63 15.13 -8.00
CA PRO A 217 -19.39 14.33 -8.02
C PRO A 217 -18.33 14.78 -9.04
N LEU A 218 -18.65 15.80 -9.86
CA LEU A 218 -17.77 16.47 -10.82
C LEU A 218 -17.12 17.77 -10.29
N MET A 219 -17.37 18.21 -9.06
CA MET A 219 -16.62 19.34 -8.49
C MET A 219 -15.15 18.94 -8.30
N ALA A 220 -14.26 19.83 -8.73
CA ALA A 220 -12.83 19.68 -8.58
C ALA A 220 -12.50 19.47 -7.08
N PRO A 221 -11.74 18.42 -6.70
CA PRO A 221 -11.37 18.11 -5.31
C PRO A 221 -10.83 19.31 -4.53
N GLU A 222 -10.22 20.25 -5.24
CA GLU A 222 -9.68 21.51 -4.75
C GLU A 222 -10.76 22.43 -4.16
N ASN A 223 -11.98 22.42 -4.71
CA ASN A 223 -13.11 23.19 -4.17
C ASN A 223 -13.60 22.59 -2.84
N LEU A 224 -13.65 21.26 -2.75
CA LEU A 224 -14.01 20.55 -1.53
C LEU A 224 -12.96 20.81 -0.43
N ILE A 225 -11.67 20.73 -0.79
CA ILE A 225 -10.55 21.03 0.12
C ILE A 225 -10.60 22.49 0.59
N GLY A 226 -10.80 23.45 -0.33
CA GLY A 226 -10.82 24.87 -0.05
C GLY A 226 -12.03 25.35 0.76
N GLN A 227 -13.13 24.58 0.78
CA GLN A 227 -14.31 24.89 1.61
C GLN A 227 -14.23 24.23 2.98
N ILE A 228 -13.77 22.98 3.09
CA ILE A 228 -13.72 22.27 4.37
C ILE A 228 -12.62 22.83 5.28
N LEU A 229 -11.49 23.25 4.73
CA LEU A 229 -10.38 23.76 5.54
C LEU A 229 -10.54 25.24 5.96
N HIS A 230 -11.64 25.92 5.59
CA HIS A 230 -11.80 27.38 5.79
C HIS A 230 -10.56 28.18 5.37
N VAL A 231 -9.80 27.69 4.40
CA VAL A 231 -8.62 28.39 3.89
C VAL A 231 -9.15 29.62 3.15
N PRO A 232 -8.81 30.85 3.59
CA PRO A 232 -9.27 32.07 2.93
C PRO A 232 -8.99 31.99 1.43
N ASN A 233 -9.91 32.49 0.60
CA ASN A 233 -9.78 32.48 -0.86
C ASN A 233 -8.42 33.01 -1.35
N GLU A 234 -7.77 33.88 -0.58
CA GLU A 234 -6.46 34.48 -0.85
C GLU A 234 -5.28 33.50 -0.79
N MET A 235 -5.45 32.33 -0.16
CA MET A 235 -4.44 31.26 -0.10
C MET A 235 -4.76 30.08 -1.03
N ARG A 236 -5.87 30.13 -1.78
CA ARG A 236 -6.07 29.20 -2.91
C ARG A 236 -5.05 29.56 -3.99
N PRO A 237 -4.40 28.60 -4.67
CA PRO A 237 -3.64 28.92 -5.85
C PRO A 237 -4.61 29.61 -6.82
N ALA A 238 -4.40 30.91 -7.04
CA ALA A 238 -5.18 31.70 -7.99
C ALA A 238 -5.13 31.01 -9.36
N GLN A 239 -6.13 31.30 -10.18
CA GLN A 239 -6.36 30.84 -11.57
C GLN A 239 -5.20 31.15 -12.54
N ALA A 240 -3.98 30.74 -12.23
CA ALA A 240 -2.80 30.83 -13.08
C ALA A 240 -2.64 29.60 -13.99
N PHE A 241 -3.62 28.68 -13.98
CA PHE A 241 -3.56 27.42 -14.74
C PHE A 241 -3.98 27.54 -16.20
N ASN A 242 -4.57 28.66 -16.63
CA ASN A 242 -5.11 28.77 -17.99
C ASN A 242 -4.16 29.40 -19.03
N ASP A 243 -3.02 29.99 -18.65
CA ASP A 243 -2.20 30.78 -19.58
C ASP A 243 -0.75 30.28 -19.78
N GLN A 244 -0.40 29.03 -19.43
CA GLN A 244 0.92 28.50 -19.77
C GLN A 244 0.87 27.21 -20.59
N PRO A 245 1.57 27.15 -21.75
CA PRO A 245 1.64 25.96 -22.56
C PRO A 245 2.47 24.88 -21.86
N SER A 246 1.94 23.66 -21.96
CA SER A 246 2.47 22.41 -21.43
C SER A 246 3.97 22.20 -21.66
N SER A 247 4.76 22.29 -20.60
CA SER A 247 5.84 21.32 -20.31
C SER A 247 6.35 21.55 -18.87
N HIS A 248 6.43 20.47 -18.09
CA HIS A 248 6.86 20.44 -16.68
C HIS A 248 5.86 20.92 -15.63
N ILE A 249 4.86 20.08 -15.37
CA ILE A 249 4.05 20.16 -14.17
C ILE A 249 4.90 19.69 -12.96
N SER A 250 5.41 20.63 -12.18
CA SER A 250 6.12 20.42 -10.91
C SER A 250 5.15 20.58 -9.73
N TYR A 251 4.29 19.61 -9.46
CA TYR A 251 3.44 19.60 -8.25
C TYR A 251 4.16 18.94 -7.06
N GLY A 252 5.21 19.61 -6.59
CA GLY A 252 5.93 19.26 -5.35
C GLY A 252 5.74 20.28 -4.21
N LEU A 253 4.86 21.28 -4.37
CA LEU A 253 4.87 22.48 -3.53
C LEU A 253 4.02 22.42 -2.26
N TRP A 254 3.10 21.45 -2.11
CA TRP A 254 2.37 21.26 -0.85
C TRP A 254 3.12 20.35 0.15
N ALA A 255 3.82 19.31 -0.32
CA ALA A 255 4.52 18.37 0.57
C ALA A 255 5.80 18.96 1.20
N ASN A 256 6.44 19.95 0.56
CA ASN A 256 7.74 20.49 0.99
C ASN A 256 7.70 21.84 1.73
N ARG A 257 6.52 22.44 1.98
CA ARG A 257 6.42 23.77 2.64
C ARG A 257 6.13 23.75 4.14
N HIS A 258 5.90 22.59 4.76
CA HIS A 258 5.24 22.53 6.07
C HIS A 258 6.03 21.90 7.23
N SER A 259 7.37 21.88 7.22
CA SER A 259 8.12 21.40 8.40
C SER A 259 8.96 22.44 9.15
N SER A 260 9.03 23.72 8.74
CA SER A 260 9.81 24.73 9.51
C SER A 260 9.51 26.22 9.25
N SER A 261 8.49 26.57 8.47
CA SER A 261 8.27 27.97 8.05
C SER A 261 7.73 28.86 9.20
N ALA A 262 8.06 30.15 9.16
CA ALA A 262 7.53 31.15 10.10
C ALA A 262 5.99 31.21 10.08
N ASN A 263 5.38 30.89 8.94
CA ASN A 263 3.94 30.86 8.78
C ASN A 263 3.27 29.69 9.53
N GLN A 264 3.94 28.54 9.66
CA GLN A 264 3.44 27.43 10.50
C GLN A 264 3.46 27.82 11.98
N ARG A 265 4.53 28.47 12.45
CA ARG A 265 4.62 28.95 13.83
C ARG A 265 3.55 30.00 14.16
N GLU A 266 3.22 30.87 13.21
CA GLU A 266 2.17 31.87 13.40
C GLU A 266 0.78 31.24 13.36
N PHE A 267 0.55 30.26 12.47
CA PHE A 267 -0.68 29.45 12.47
C PHE A 267 -0.85 28.70 13.81
N ASP A 268 0.17 27.99 14.26
CA ASP A 268 0.12 27.23 15.52
C ASP A 268 -0.07 28.15 16.73
N ARG A 269 0.47 29.39 16.70
CA ARG A 269 0.27 30.41 17.73
C ARG A 269 -1.13 31.00 17.70
N GLN A 270 -1.66 31.31 16.51
CA GLN A 270 -2.99 31.90 16.33
C GLN A 270 -4.12 30.97 16.78
N TYR A 271 -3.92 29.66 16.64
CA TYR A 271 -4.93 28.64 16.99
C TYR A 271 -4.60 27.86 18.27
N GLY A 272 -3.65 28.33 19.09
CA GLY A 272 -3.38 27.79 20.43
C GLY A 272 -2.76 26.38 20.46
N LEU A 273 -2.07 25.98 19.38
CA LEU A 273 -1.50 24.64 19.20
C LEU A 273 -0.09 24.47 19.80
N VAL A 274 0.49 25.55 20.36
CA VAL A 274 1.72 25.50 21.17
C VAL A 274 1.46 26.09 22.56
N VAL A 275 1.42 25.23 23.58
CA VAL A 275 1.67 25.68 24.96
C VAL A 275 3.17 25.92 25.07
N LEU A 276 3.61 27.17 24.92
CA LEU A 276 4.96 27.55 25.30
C LEU A 276 5.06 27.31 26.81
N LYS A 277 5.82 26.28 27.21
CA LYS A 277 6.30 26.21 28.59
C LYS A 277 7.17 27.46 28.82
N PRO A 278 7.03 28.12 29.98
CA PRO A 278 7.75 29.35 30.28
C PRO A 278 9.27 29.18 30.20
#